data_AF-A0A977PVU1-F1
#
_entry.id   AF-A0A977PVU1-F1
#
_cell.length_a   1.000
_cell.length_b   1.000
_cell.length_c   1.000
_cell.angle_alpha   90.00
_cell.angle_beta   90.00
_cell.angle_gamma   90.00
#
_symmetry.space_group_name_H-M   'P 1'
#
loop_
_entity.id
_entity.type
_entity.pdbx_description
1 polymer ?
#
loop_
_entity_poly.entity_id
_entity_poly.type
_entity_poly.pdbx_seq_one_letter_code
_entity_poly.pdbx_strand_id
1 'polypeptide(L)'
;MVAGWFWHSSVPFALTLPPPDDIPEEILRAEIITEARSPIDGKPLTAAQYQELQQRFANNPNPPELNPKIRNLIFLLKIRKLIRAIIPF
;
A
#
# COMPACT_ATOMS: atom_id res chain seq x y z
N MET A 1 37.44 -46.06 23.08
CA MET A 1 36.71 -45.60 21.87
C MET A 1 35.66 -44.58 22.30
N VAL A 2 35.92 -43.28 22.10
CA VAL A 2 34.90 -42.22 22.10
C VAL A 2 35.35 -41.24 21.01
N ALA A 3 34.64 -41.23 19.88
CA ALA A 3 34.92 -40.30 18.78
C ALA A 3 34.11 -39.02 19.03
N GLY A 4 34.80 -37.89 19.13
CA GLY A 4 34.21 -36.56 19.31
C GLY A 4 33.58 -36.07 18.01
N TRP A 5 32.37 -35.54 18.13
CA TRP A 5 31.61 -34.95 17.04
C TRP A 5 32.01 -33.48 16.88
N PHE A 6 32.84 -33.17 15.90
CA PHE A 6 33.15 -31.79 15.52
C PHE A 6 32.03 -31.27 14.61
N TRP A 7 31.15 -30.43 15.17
CA TRP A 7 30.18 -29.67 14.39
C TRP A 7 30.91 -28.50 13.70
N HIS A 8 31.26 -28.65 12.42
CA HIS A 8 31.64 -27.50 11.59
C HIS A 8 30.38 -26.93 10.95
N SER A 9 29.81 -25.91 11.57
CA SER A 9 28.76 -25.09 10.95
C SER A 9 29.43 -24.15 9.96
N SER A 10 29.66 -24.61 8.72
CA SER A 10 30.00 -23.70 7.63
C SER A 10 28.75 -22.89 7.28
N VAL A 11 28.70 -21.63 7.72
CA VAL A 11 27.67 -20.68 7.24
C VAL A 11 28.10 -20.27 5.83
N PRO A 12 27.37 -20.64 4.76
CA PRO A 12 27.68 -20.08 3.46
C PRO A 12 27.29 -18.60 3.49
N PHE A 13 28.27 -17.73 3.24
CA PHE A 13 28.02 -16.32 2.93
C PHE A 13 27.24 -16.27 1.61
N ALA A 14 25.93 -16.12 1.72
CA ALA A 14 25.03 -16.01 0.59
C ALA A 14 25.19 -14.64 -0.08
N LEU A 15 26.15 -14.53 -1.02
CA LEU A 15 26.10 -13.56 -2.11
C LEU A 15 25.05 -14.03 -3.12
N THR A 16 23.78 -14.07 -2.73
CA THR A 16 22.71 -14.39 -3.67
C THR A 16 22.40 -13.12 -4.45
N LEU A 17 23.05 -12.98 -5.60
CA LEU A 17 22.55 -12.10 -6.64
C LEU A 17 21.11 -12.51 -6.95
N PRO A 18 20.20 -11.57 -7.23
CA PRO A 18 18.87 -11.90 -7.70
C PRO A 18 18.98 -12.78 -8.97
N PRO A 19 17.98 -13.65 -9.23
CA PRO A 19 17.90 -14.44 -10.46
C PRO A 19 18.24 -13.59 -11.69
N PRO A 20 18.94 -14.13 -12.69
CA PRO A 20 19.30 -13.35 -13.88
C PRO A 20 18.08 -12.86 -14.69
N ASP A 21 16.91 -13.46 -14.48
CA ASP A 21 15.63 -13.03 -15.06
C ASP A 21 14.94 -11.91 -14.26
N ASP A 22 15.39 -11.62 -13.03
CA ASP A 22 14.84 -10.52 -12.23
C ASP A 22 15.37 -9.18 -12.74
N ILE A 23 14.45 -8.23 -12.92
CA ILE A 23 14.77 -6.88 -13.34
C ILE A 23 15.50 -6.19 -12.19
N PRO A 24 16.71 -5.64 -12.41
CA PRO A 24 17.43 -4.92 -11.36
C PRO A 24 16.68 -3.66 -10.92
N GLU A 25 16.80 -3.35 -9.64
CA GLU A 25 16.12 -2.22 -8.99
C GLU A 25 16.43 -0.87 -9.63
N GLU A 26 17.64 -0.70 -10.18
CA GLU A 26 18.04 0.52 -10.89
C GLU A 26 17.22 0.74 -12.17
N ILE A 27 16.79 -0.34 -12.83
CA ILE A 27 15.92 -0.28 -14.02
C ILE A 27 14.48 0.01 -13.60
N LEU A 28 13.99 -0.64 -12.54
CA LEU A 28 12.64 -0.38 -12.00
C LEU A 28 12.47 1.06 -11.51
N ARG A 29 13.52 1.65 -10.93
CA ARG A 29 13.51 3.07 -10.51
C ARG A 29 13.53 4.04 -11.69
N ALA A 30 14.08 3.62 -12.82
CA ALA A 30 14.11 4.42 -14.05
C ALA A 30 12.84 4.23 -14.90
N GLU A 31 12.01 3.23 -14.61
CA GLU A 31 10.76 2.98 -15.31
C GLU A 31 9.77 4.12 -15.02
N ILE A 32 9.45 4.89 -16.07
CA ILE A 32 8.42 5.93 -16.00
C ILE A 32 7.07 5.22 -16.09
N ILE A 33 6.42 5.01 -14.95
CA ILE A 33 5.08 4.44 -14.86
C ILE A 33 4.09 5.39 -15.53
N THR A 34 3.84 5.19 -16.82
CA THR A 34 2.85 5.95 -17.62
C THR A 34 1.43 5.41 -17.43
N GLU A 35 1.31 4.18 -16.93
CA GLU A 35 0.05 3.49 -16.68
C GLU A 35 -0.47 3.82 -15.27
N ALA A 36 -1.21 4.92 -15.15
CA ALA A 36 -1.93 5.20 -13.91
C ALA A 36 -3.20 4.33 -13.84
N ARG A 37 -3.61 3.93 -12.62
CA ARG A 37 -4.96 3.40 -12.39
C ARG A 37 -5.83 4.50 -11.79
N SER A 38 -7.10 4.53 -12.19
CA SER A 38 -8.08 5.46 -11.60
C SER A 38 -8.18 5.26 -10.09
N PRO A 39 -8.11 6.33 -9.28
CA PRO A 39 -8.24 6.24 -7.82
C PRO A 39 -9.67 5.88 -7.37
N ILE A 40 -10.63 5.88 -8.30
CA ILE A 40 -12.05 5.63 -8.02
C ILE A 40 -12.39 4.15 -8.27
N ASP A 41 -11.94 3.61 -9.41
CA ASP A 41 -12.39 2.32 -9.93
C ASP A 41 -11.24 1.38 -10.36
N GLY A 42 -9.98 1.79 -10.19
CA GLY A 42 -8.81 0.92 -10.38
C GLY A 42 -8.53 0.50 -11.83
N LYS A 43 -9.25 1.07 -12.80
CA LYS A 43 -9.07 0.83 -14.23
C LYS A 43 -7.85 1.57 -14.76
N PRO A 44 -7.19 1.06 -15.82
CA PRO A 44 -6.11 1.79 -16.48
C PRO A 44 -6.61 3.14 -17.00
N LEU A 45 -5.79 4.17 -16.79
CA LEU A 45 -6.10 5.58 -17.06
C LEU A 45 -4.89 6.22 -17.72
N THR A 46 -5.11 6.98 -18.79
CA THR A 46 -4.02 7.70 -19.45
C THR A 46 -3.63 8.96 -18.66
N ALA A 47 -2.41 9.47 -18.85
CA ALA A 47 -1.95 10.68 -18.17
C ALA A 47 -2.88 11.88 -18.37
N ALA A 48 -3.42 12.09 -19.58
CA ALA A 48 -4.36 13.17 -19.87
C ALA A 48 -5.68 13.01 -19.11
N GLN A 49 -6.23 11.79 -19.05
CA GLN A 49 -7.46 11.50 -18.30
C GLN A 49 -7.26 11.66 -16.80
N TYR A 50 -6.07 11.32 -16.28
CA TYR A 50 -5.71 11.56 -14.89
C TYR A 50 -5.66 13.06 -14.56
N GLN A 51 -5.02 13.87 -15.42
CA GLN A 51 -4.96 15.32 -15.23
C GLN A 51 -6.35 15.96 -15.22
N GLU A 52 -7.23 15.54 -16.13
CA GLU A 52 -8.62 16.03 -16.16
C GLU A 52 -9.37 15.64 -14.88
N LEU A 53 -9.22 14.39 -14.42
CA LEU A 53 -9.84 13.89 -13.20
C LEU A 53 -9.34 14.64 -11.95
N GLN A 54 -8.05 14.96 -11.91
CA GLN A 54 -7.46 15.78 -10.85
C GLN A 54 -8.00 17.22 -10.85
N GLN A 55 -8.15 17.83 -12.03
CA GLN A 55 -8.75 19.17 -12.15
C GLN A 55 -10.21 19.18 -11.69
N ARG A 56 -10.98 18.13 -11.99
CA ARG A 56 -12.36 17.99 -11.50
C ARG A 56 -12.42 17.92 -9.98
N PHE A 57 -11.48 17.22 -9.34
CA PHE A 57 -11.42 17.18 -7.88
C PHE A 57 -10.95 18.50 -7.26
N ALA A 58 -9.98 19.17 -7.87
CA ALA A 58 -9.48 20.45 -7.37
C ALA A 58 -10.53 21.56 -7.48
N ASN A 59 -11.35 21.53 -8.53
CA ASN A 59 -12.39 22.52 -8.77
C ASN A 59 -13.73 22.17 -8.11
N ASN A 60 -13.84 21.04 -7.40
CA ASN A 60 -15.08 20.69 -6.71
C ASN A 60 -15.18 21.51 -5.41
N PRO A 61 -16.12 22.47 -5.31
CA PRO A 61 -16.29 23.27 -4.09
C PRO A 61 -16.87 22.44 -2.94
N ASN A 62 -17.47 21.30 -3.24
CA ASN A 62 -18.08 20.43 -2.26
C ASN A 62 -17.08 19.37 -1.78
N PRO A 63 -17.04 19.08 -0.47
CA PRO A 63 -16.23 17.99 0.05
C PRO A 63 -16.68 16.65 -0.59
N PRO A 64 -15.75 15.70 -0.80
CA PRO A 64 -16.06 14.44 -1.46
C PRO A 64 -17.24 13.74 -0.77
N GLU A 65 -18.23 13.36 -1.58
CA GLU A 65 -19.45 12.73 -1.08
C GLU A 65 -19.16 11.32 -0.59
N LEU A 66 -18.97 11.19 0.73
CA LEU A 66 -18.91 9.88 1.38
C LEU A 66 -20.28 9.22 1.33
N ASN A 67 -20.31 7.92 0.99
CA ASN A 67 -21.50 7.09 1.05
C ASN A 67 -22.22 7.29 2.41
N PRO A 68 -23.53 7.60 2.42
CA PRO A 68 -24.26 7.93 3.64
C PRO A 68 -24.20 6.81 4.69
N LYS A 69 -24.13 5.54 4.27
CA LYS A 69 -23.96 4.41 5.20
C LYS A 69 -22.62 4.45 5.91
N ILE A 70 -21.54 4.76 5.19
CA ILE A 70 -20.18 4.86 5.75
C ILE A 70 -20.12 6.06 6.71
N ARG A 71 -20.70 7.20 6.33
CA ARG A 71 -20.80 8.39 7.20
C ARG A 71 -21.48 8.06 8.53
N ASN A 72 -22.62 7.35 8.47
CA ASN A 72 -23.36 6.93 9.66
C ASN A 72 -22.56 5.93 10.50
N LEU A 73 -21.87 4.98 9.86
CA LEU A 73 -21.01 4.04 10.56
C LEU A 73 -19.89 4.77 11.32
N ILE A 74 -19.19 5.71 10.66
CA ILE A 74 -18.14 6.52 11.29
C ILE A 74 -18.71 7.30 12.49
N PHE A 75 -19.90 7.88 12.36
CA PHE A 75 -20.57 8.57 13.45
C PHE A 75 -20.85 7.65 14.65
N LEU A 76 -21.41 6.46 14.41
CA LEU A 76 -21.64 5.46 15.46
C LEU A 76 -20.35 5.00 16.14
N LEU A 77 -19.26 4.84 15.37
CA LEU A 77 -17.95 4.51 15.94
C LEU A 77 -17.40 5.63 16.83
N LYS A 78 -17.60 6.90 16.46
CA LYS A 78 -17.21 8.05 17.29
C LYS A 78 -18.00 8.06 18.60
N ILE A 79 -19.31 7.79 18.56
CA ILE A 79 -20.14 7.66 19.76
C ILE A 79 -19.66 6.49 20.62
N ARG A 80 -19.43 5.32 20.03
CA ARG A 80 -18.91 4.15 20.74
C ARG A 80 -17.58 4.44 21.43
N LYS A 81 -16.68 5.17 20.76
CA LYS A 81 -15.40 5.58 21.34
C LYS A 81 -15.60 6.50 22.55
N LEU A 82 -16.54 7.44 22.48
CA LEU A 82 -16.89 8.31 23.60
C LEU A 82 -17.47 7.53 24.78
N ILE A 83 -18.42 6.62 24.52
CA ILE A 83 -19.01 5.76 25.56
C ILE A 83 -17.93 4.93 26.24
N ARG A 84 -17.05 4.28 25.46
CA ARG A 84 -15.95 3.46 26.00
C ARG A 84 -14.95 4.28 26.83
N ALA A 85 -14.80 5.58 26.55
CA ALA A 85 -13.95 6.45 27.34
C ALA A 85 -14.55 6.77 28.73
N ILE A 86 -15.88 6.79 28.84
CA ILE A 86 -16.61 7.08 30.09
C ILE A 86 -16.90 5.81 30.88
N ILE A 87 -17.19 4.71 30.18
CA ILE A 87 -17.58 3.42 30.73
C ILE A 87 -16.52 2.40 30.31
N PRO A 88 -15.48 2.16 31.14
CA PRO A 88 -14.32 1.35 30.77
C PRO A 88 -14.52 -0.17 30.94
N PHE A 89 -15.76 -0.64 31.08
CA PHE A 89 -16.11 -2.04 31.35
C PHE A 89 -17.03 -2.62 30.28
#